data_AF-G0NS85-F1
#
_entry.id   AF-G0NS85-F1
#
_cell.length_a   1.000
_cell.length_b   1.000
_cell.length_c   1.000
_cell.angle_alpha   90.00
_cell.angle_beta   90.00
_cell.angle_gamma   90.00
#
_symmetry.space_group_name_H-M   'P 1'
#
loop_
_entity.id
_entity.type
_entity.pdbx_description
1 polymer ?
#
loop_
_entity_poly.entity_id
_entity_poly.type
_entity_poly.pdbx_seq_one_letter_code
_entity_poly.pdbx_strand_id
1 'polypeptide(L)'
;MNFWIILIGICFSLTCALNAVGVFTPSWIIPSGRIASGSLKGLNGFGIVPCRDSVTKEFPWFGVSSILMYITVGFSILILFAYILIVFKIYQDGFEQSLRKWINSIGALSLIIFTLTFISVLLIGADLQTMNTAYTPITFSLGYSPWLCVGSCVFLIILVIPSFYFSNERIKDHQTFYS
;
A
#
# COMPACT_ATOMS: atom_id res chain seq x y z
N MET A 1 -29.53 -0.33 -6.42
CA MET A 1 -28.16 -0.45 -5.88
C MET A 1 -27.31 0.61 -6.56
N ASN A 2 -26.78 1.57 -5.80
CA ASN A 2 -26.14 2.76 -6.35
C ASN A 2 -24.84 2.39 -7.10
N PHE A 3 -24.76 2.71 -8.39
CA PHE A 3 -23.59 2.51 -9.25
C PHE A 3 -22.26 2.88 -8.58
N TRP A 4 -22.26 3.97 -7.81
CA TRP A 4 -21.11 4.46 -7.05
C TRP A 4 -20.55 3.47 -6.03
N ILE A 5 -21.42 2.71 -5.33
CA ILE A 5 -20.98 1.73 -4.33
C ILE A 5 -20.24 0.58 -5.01
N ILE A 6 -20.77 0.10 -6.14
CA ILE A 6 -20.16 -0.97 -6.93
C ILE A 6 -18.80 -0.51 -7.48
N LEU A 7 -18.73 0.70 -8.03
CA LEU A 7 -17.49 1.28 -8.54
C LEU A 7 -16.41 1.36 -7.46
N ILE A 8 -16.76 1.84 -6.27
CA ILE A 8 -15.87 1.90 -5.11
C ILE A 8 -15.35 0.49 -4.73
N GLY A 9 -16.25 -0.51 -4.72
CA GLY A 9 -15.88 -1.89 -4.42
C GLY A 9 -14.91 -2.51 -5.42
N ILE A 10 -15.11 -2.23 -6.71
CA ILE A 10 -14.20 -2.67 -7.78
C ILE A 10 -12.83 -2.00 -7.62
N CYS A 11 -12.79 -0.67 -7.45
CA CYS A 11 -11.53 0.06 -7.25
C CYS A 11 -10.77 -0.46 -6.02
N PHE A 12 -11.49 -0.74 -4.94
CA PHE A 12 -10.88 -1.25 -3.72
C PHE A 12 -10.35 -2.68 -3.88
N SER A 13 -11.12 -3.57 -4.51
CA SER A 13 -10.70 -4.94 -4.80
C SER A 13 -9.46 -4.97 -5.70
N LEU A 14 -9.44 -4.12 -6.72
CA LEU A 14 -8.29 -3.96 -7.61
C LEU A 14 -7.07 -3.43 -6.84
N THR A 15 -7.25 -2.47 -5.95
CA THR A 15 -6.18 -1.96 -5.08
C THR A 15 -5.58 -3.07 -4.24
N CYS A 16 -6.43 -3.85 -3.55
CA CYS A 16 -5.98 -4.94 -2.69
C CYS A 16 -5.23 -6.00 -3.50
N ALA A 17 -5.73 -6.35 -4.68
CA ALA A 17 -5.06 -7.30 -5.57
C ALA A 17 -3.71 -6.79 -6.06
N LEU A 18 -3.64 -5.54 -6.54
CA LEU A 18 -2.38 -4.93 -7.01
C LEU A 18 -1.36 -4.77 -5.89
N ASN A 19 -1.78 -4.36 -4.69
CA ASN A 19 -0.89 -4.26 -3.54
C ASN A 19 -0.37 -5.64 -3.12
N ALA A 20 -1.25 -6.65 -2.99
CA ALA A 20 -0.83 -8.01 -2.64
C ALA A 20 0.12 -8.61 -3.69
N VAL A 21 -0.22 -8.51 -4.98
CA VAL A 21 0.66 -8.97 -6.07
C VAL A 21 1.98 -8.21 -6.03
N GLY A 22 1.96 -6.88 -5.88
CA GLY A 22 3.16 -6.09 -5.76
C GLY A 22 4.05 -6.56 -4.60
N VAL A 23 3.50 -6.77 -3.41
CA VAL A 23 4.27 -7.19 -2.22
C VAL A 23 4.86 -8.59 -2.34
N PHE A 24 4.08 -9.57 -2.81
CA PHE A 24 4.51 -10.98 -2.82
C PHE A 24 5.23 -11.42 -4.10
N THR A 25 5.28 -10.57 -5.13
CA THR A 25 5.96 -10.92 -6.38
C THR A 25 7.46 -10.63 -6.29
N PRO A 26 8.33 -11.54 -6.78
CA PRO A 26 9.77 -11.41 -6.66
C PRO A 26 10.41 -10.46 -7.70
N SER A 27 9.90 -9.24 -7.83
CA SER A 27 10.41 -8.22 -8.77
C SER A 27 10.48 -6.82 -8.15
N TRP A 28 10.98 -6.74 -6.91
CA TRP A 28 11.23 -5.46 -6.25
C TRP A 28 12.56 -4.86 -6.65
N ILE A 29 13.61 -5.68 -6.68
CA ILE A 29 14.97 -5.28 -7.06
C ILE A 29 15.44 -6.20 -8.18
N ILE A 30 15.99 -5.60 -9.24
CA ILE A 30 16.51 -6.31 -10.42
C ILE A 30 17.98 -5.89 -10.63
N PRO A 31 18.93 -6.84 -10.66
CA PRO A 31 20.29 -6.57 -11.06
C PRO A 31 20.43 -6.51 -12.60
N SER A 32 21.34 -5.68 -13.10
CA SER A 32 21.63 -5.56 -14.55
C SER A 32 22.42 -6.75 -15.11
N GLY A 33 22.98 -7.58 -14.25
CA GLY A 33 23.76 -8.76 -14.62
C GLY A 33 23.74 -9.83 -13.55
N ARG A 34 24.40 -10.95 -13.85
CA ARG A 34 24.45 -12.10 -12.94
C ARG A 34 25.41 -11.81 -11.79
N ILE A 35 24.93 -11.93 -10.56
CA ILE A 35 25.72 -11.69 -9.37
C ILE A 35 26.62 -12.91 -9.09
N ALA A 36 27.93 -12.72 -9.21
CA ALA A 36 28.92 -13.79 -9.11
C ALA A 36 29.41 -14.08 -7.67
N SER A 37 29.26 -13.11 -6.75
CA SER A 37 29.77 -13.17 -5.37
C SER A 37 28.85 -12.44 -4.39
N GLY A 38 29.02 -12.69 -3.08
CA GLY A 38 28.24 -12.06 -2.00
C GLY A 38 26.91 -12.74 -1.66
N SER A 39 26.14 -12.12 -0.75
CA SER A 39 24.86 -12.62 -0.23
C SER A 39 23.76 -12.76 -1.29
N LEU A 40 23.94 -12.09 -2.44
CA LEU A 40 23.00 -12.03 -3.55
C LEU A 40 23.37 -12.94 -4.73
N LYS A 41 24.39 -13.80 -4.57
CA LYS A 41 24.91 -14.66 -5.64
C LYS A 41 23.81 -15.49 -6.32
N GLY A 42 23.78 -15.45 -7.66
CA GLY A 42 22.84 -16.23 -8.48
C GLY A 42 21.41 -15.67 -8.53
N LEU A 43 21.13 -14.54 -7.90
CA LEU A 43 19.83 -13.87 -8.01
C LEU A 43 19.73 -13.07 -9.30
N ASN A 44 18.64 -13.26 -10.03
CA ASN A 44 18.27 -12.45 -11.20
C ASN A 44 17.19 -11.40 -10.87
N GLY A 45 16.83 -11.30 -9.59
CA GLY A 45 15.77 -10.45 -9.07
C GLY A 45 15.22 -11.04 -7.77
N PHE A 46 14.76 -10.18 -6.88
CA PHE A 46 14.14 -10.63 -5.63
C PHE A 46 13.02 -9.70 -5.19
N GLY A 47 12.08 -10.28 -4.43
CA GLY A 47 10.93 -9.59 -3.86
C GLY A 47 11.24 -9.07 -2.46
N ILE A 48 10.35 -8.22 -1.97
CA ILE A 48 10.46 -7.65 -0.62
C ILE A 48 9.96 -8.62 0.47
N VAL A 49 8.95 -9.45 0.15
CA VAL A 49 8.44 -10.51 1.02
C VAL A 49 8.54 -11.86 0.28
N PRO A 50 9.01 -12.95 0.94
CA PRO A 50 9.49 -13.02 2.32
C PRO A 50 10.83 -12.31 2.51
N CYS A 51 10.97 -11.68 3.68
CA CYS A 51 12.19 -11.00 4.08
C CYS A 51 13.34 -12.00 4.21
N ARG A 52 14.50 -11.70 3.61
CA ARG A 52 15.66 -12.60 3.60
C ARG A 52 16.73 -12.10 4.56
N ASP A 53 17.09 -12.93 5.54
CA ASP A 53 18.11 -12.61 6.55
C ASP A 53 19.48 -12.27 5.96
N SER A 54 19.83 -12.85 4.81
CA SER A 54 21.10 -12.57 4.14
C SER A 54 21.15 -11.14 3.59
N VAL A 55 20.01 -10.61 3.15
CA VAL A 55 19.90 -9.26 2.58
C VAL A 55 19.78 -8.24 3.69
N THR A 56 18.96 -8.51 4.71
CA THR A 56 18.72 -7.55 5.80
C THR A 56 19.92 -7.31 6.71
N LYS A 57 20.84 -8.27 6.81
CA LYS A 57 22.11 -8.08 7.53
C LYS A 57 23.05 -7.09 6.83
N GLU A 58 23.05 -7.08 5.50
CA GLU A 58 23.85 -6.16 4.70
C GLU A 58 23.13 -4.83 4.43
N PHE A 59 21.80 -4.88 4.31
CA PHE A 59 20.92 -3.80 3.89
C PHE A 59 19.72 -3.68 4.86
N PRO A 60 19.86 -2.99 6.00
CA PRO A 60 18.84 -2.97 7.04
C PRO A 60 17.56 -2.25 6.62
N TRP A 61 17.64 -1.25 5.73
CA TRP A 61 16.45 -0.51 5.28
C TRP A 61 15.50 -1.36 4.45
N PHE A 62 16.02 -2.38 3.75
CA PHE A 62 15.25 -3.39 3.05
C PHE A 62 14.37 -4.19 4.02
N GLY A 63 14.92 -4.54 5.19
CA GLY A 63 14.17 -5.23 6.24
C GLY A 63 13.03 -4.39 6.80
N VAL A 64 13.30 -3.11 7.07
CA VAL A 64 12.27 -2.15 7.51
C VAL A 64 11.18 -2.01 6.44
N SER A 65 11.58 -1.82 5.19
CA SER A 65 10.67 -1.70 4.05
C SER A 65 9.79 -2.95 3.88
N SER A 66 10.36 -4.16 4.06
CA SER A 66 9.62 -5.42 4.03
C SER A 66 8.50 -5.48 5.07
N ILE A 67 8.80 -5.07 6.31
CA ILE A 67 7.82 -5.03 7.39
C ILE A 67 6.70 -4.02 7.09
N LEU A 68 7.06 -2.83 6.63
CA LEU A 68 6.08 -1.79 6.28
C LEU A 68 5.13 -2.25 5.16
N MET A 69 5.66 -2.88 4.11
CA MET A 69 4.86 -3.44 3.03
C MET A 69 4.01 -4.64 3.46
N TYR A 70 4.46 -5.44 4.42
CA TYR A 70 3.63 -6.50 4.98
C TYR A 70 2.44 -5.91 5.77
N ILE A 71 2.67 -4.83 6.52
CA ILE A 71 1.62 -4.10 7.25
C ILE A 71 0.58 -3.51 6.27
N THR A 72 0.99 -3.00 5.10
CA THR A 72 0.04 -2.45 4.12
C THR A 72 -0.94 -3.51 3.61
N VAL A 73 -0.49 -4.76 3.41
CA VAL A 73 -1.37 -5.88 3.06
C VAL A 73 -2.36 -6.16 4.20
N GLY A 74 -1.90 -6.16 5.45
CA GLY A 74 -2.76 -6.32 6.63
C GLY A 74 -3.87 -5.26 6.69
N PHE A 75 -3.52 -3.99 6.53
CA PHE A 75 -4.53 -2.91 6.48
C PHE A 75 -5.44 -3.01 5.26
N SER A 76 -4.94 -3.46 4.12
CA SER A 76 -5.77 -3.69 2.92
C SER A 76 -6.85 -4.73 3.18
N ILE A 77 -6.53 -5.82 3.89
CA ILE A 77 -7.51 -6.85 4.28
C ILE A 77 -8.53 -6.28 5.28
N LEU A 78 -8.09 -5.48 6.25
CA LEU A 78 -9.00 -4.85 7.22
C LEU A 78 -10.00 -3.90 6.54
N ILE A 79 -9.55 -3.11 5.57
CA ILE A 79 -10.44 -2.24 4.80
C ILE A 79 -11.41 -3.07 3.96
N LEU A 80 -10.97 -4.20 3.37
CA LEU A 80 -11.86 -5.10 2.62
C LEU A 80 -13.03 -5.59 3.48
N PHE A 81 -12.71 -6.03 4.71
CA PHE A 81 -13.71 -6.51 5.64
C PHE A 81 -14.66 -5.39 6.07
N ALA A 82 -14.13 -4.21 6.39
CA ALA A 82 -14.95 -3.04 6.73
C ALA A 82 -15.87 -2.63 5.58
N TYR A 83 -15.40 -2.69 4.34
CA TYR A 83 -16.19 -2.37 3.16
C TYR A 83 -17.35 -3.36 2.97
N ILE A 84 -17.11 -4.67 3.12
CA ILE A 84 -18.17 -5.69 3.03
C ILE A 84 -19.26 -5.43 4.08
N LEU A 85 -18.88 -5.11 5.32
CA LEU A 85 -19.83 -4.78 6.39
C LEU A 85 -20.66 -3.54 6.07
N ILE A 86 -20.05 -2.51 5.49
CA ILE A 86 -20.74 -1.29 5.05
C ILE A 86 -21.78 -1.62 3.98
N VAL A 87 -21.41 -2.39 2.95
CA VAL A 87 -22.32 -2.78 1.87
C VAL A 87 -23.51 -3.57 2.42
N PHE A 88 -23.25 -4.51 3.32
CA PHE A 88 -24.29 -5.33 3.93
C PHE A 88 -25.28 -4.48 4.75
N LYS A 89 -24.77 -3.54 5.57
CA LYS A 89 -25.61 -2.61 6.33
C LYS A 89 -26.44 -1.70 5.44
N ILE A 90 -25.86 -1.14 4.38
CA ILE A 90 -26.60 -0.29 3.43
C ILE A 90 -27.74 -1.08 2.78
N TYR A 91 -27.53 -2.37 2.51
CA TYR A 91 -28.54 -3.22 1.90
C TYR A 91 -29.69 -3.55 2.86
N GLN A 92 -29.40 -3.76 4.15
CA GLN A 92 -30.41 -4.10 5.15
C GLN A 92 -31.19 -2.88 5.68
N ASP A 93 -30.48 -1.84 6.11
CA ASP A 93 -31.05 -0.75 6.91
C ASP A 93 -31.07 0.60 6.17
N GLY A 94 -30.51 0.67 4.97
CA GLY A 94 -30.31 1.92 4.23
C GLY A 94 -29.09 2.71 4.73
N PHE A 95 -28.96 3.96 4.27
CA PHE A 95 -27.78 4.79 4.57
C PHE A 95 -27.96 5.56 5.88
N GLU A 96 -27.39 5.05 6.98
CA GLU A 96 -27.42 5.74 8.29
C GLU A 96 -26.23 6.67 8.51
N GLN A 97 -26.37 7.64 9.43
CA GLN A 97 -25.27 8.48 9.92
C GLN A 97 -24.12 7.66 10.56
N SER A 98 -24.41 6.46 11.08
CA SER A 98 -23.40 5.56 11.68
C SER A 98 -22.33 5.14 10.66
N LEU A 99 -22.70 5.02 9.36
CA LEU A 99 -21.80 4.65 8.28
C LEU A 99 -20.78 5.74 7.92
N ARG A 100 -21.08 7.02 8.18
CA ARG A 100 -20.14 8.13 7.93
C ARG A 100 -18.84 7.94 8.72
N LYS A 101 -18.91 7.43 9.95
CA LYS A 101 -17.73 7.14 10.78
C LYS A 101 -16.85 6.05 10.15
N TRP A 102 -17.46 4.98 9.66
CA TRP A 102 -16.76 3.86 9.01
C TRP A 102 -16.08 4.29 7.71
N ILE A 103 -16.74 5.09 6.89
CA ILE A 103 -16.15 5.65 5.66
C ILE A 103 -14.93 6.53 6.00
N ASN A 104 -15.02 7.33 7.07
CA ASN A 104 -13.88 8.16 7.50
C ASN A 104 -12.69 7.33 7.99
N SER A 105 -12.95 6.23 8.72
CA SER A 105 -11.90 5.28 9.14
C SER A 105 -11.23 4.61 7.94
N ILE A 106 -11.98 4.25 6.90
CA ILE A 106 -11.43 3.70 5.65
C ILE A 106 -10.53 4.72 4.95
N GLY A 107 -10.94 5.99 4.88
CA GLY A 107 -10.11 7.07 4.32
C GLY A 107 -8.80 7.24 5.08
N ALA A 108 -8.84 7.23 6.42
CA ALA A 108 -7.64 7.32 7.25
C ALA A 108 -6.69 6.12 7.05
N LEU A 109 -7.21 4.89 7.02
CA LEU A 109 -6.39 3.70 6.76
C LEU A 109 -5.78 3.71 5.35
N SER A 110 -6.50 4.25 4.37
CA SER A 110 -6.00 4.40 3.00
C SER A 110 -4.80 5.36 2.92
N LEU A 111 -4.84 6.47 3.67
CA LEU A 111 -3.70 7.39 3.80
C LEU A 111 -2.50 6.76 4.50
N ILE A 112 -2.74 5.91 5.51
CA ILE A 112 -1.68 5.15 6.17
C ILE A 112 -1.02 4.20 5.17
N ILE A 113 -1.79 3.44 4.40
CA ILE A 113 -1.25 2.55 3.35
C ILE A 113 -0.41 3.32 2.34
N PHE A 114 -0.89 4.48 1.87
CA PHE A 114 -0.15 5.35 0.95
C PHE A 114 1.20 5.75 1.56
N THR A 115 1.19 6.24 2.80
CA THR A 115 2.39 6.75 3.48
C THR A 115 3.41 5.63 3.73
N LEU A 116 2.95 4.46 4.19
CA LEU A 116 3.80 3.30 4.40
C LEU A 116 4.44 2.82 3.09
N THR A 117 3.66 2.77 2.00
CA THR A 117 4.16 2.38 0.67
C THR A 117 5.22 3.36 0.17
N PHE A 118 4.96 4.66 0.32
CA PHE A 118 5.89 5.71 -0.09
C PHE A 118 7.22 5.63 0.69
N ILE A 119 7.15 5.52 2.02
CA ILE A 119 8.35 5.35 2.87
C ILE A 119 9.13 4.09 2.47
N SER A 120 8.43 2.98 2.20
CA SER A 120 9.05 1.71 1.81
C SER A 120 9.87 1.83 0.52
N VAL A 121 9.34 2.53 -0.48
CA VAL A 121 10.05 2.78 -1.75
C VAL A 121 11.27 3.69 -1.54
N LEU A 122 11.15 4.72 -0.70
CA LEU A 122 12.29 5.60 -0.38
C LEU A 122 13.42 4.85 0.34
N LEU A 123 13.07 4.00 1.31
CA LEU A 123 14.04 3.18 2.05
C LEU A 123 14.81 2.23 1.13
N ILE A 124 14.12 1.61 0.17
CA ILE A 124 14.79 0.77 -0.83
C ILE A 124 15.66 1.61 -1.76
N GLY A 125 15.22 2.82 -2.11
CA GLY A 125 16.05 3.76 -2.88
C GLY A 125 17.39 4.05 -2.22
N ALA A 126 17.41 4.22 -0.89
CA ALA A 126 18.63 4.39 -0.13
C ALA A 126 19.53 3.16 -0.18
N ASP A 127 18.98 1.96 0.03
CA ASP A 127 19.75 0.71 -0.03
C ASP A 127 20.25 0.40 -1.45
N LEU A 128 19.50 0.76 -2.49
CA LEU A 128 19.95 0.59 -3.88
C LEU A 128 21.25 1.34 -4.16
N GLN A 129 21.42 2.54 -3.60
CA GLN A 129 22.66 3.31 -3.74
C GLN A 129 23.84 2.57 -3.07
N THR A 130 23.62 2.00 -1.89
CA THR A 130 24.62 1.20 -1.18
C THR A 130 24.96 -0.09 -1.94
N MET A 131 23.94 -0.81 -2.43
CA MET A 131 24.10 -2.03 -3.24
C MET A 131 24.92 -1.75 -4.52
N ASN A 132 24.61 -0.65 -5.21
CA ASN A 132 25.33 -0.24 -6.43
C ASN A 132 26.81 0.04 -6.20
N THR A 133 27.15 0.55 -5.01
CA THR A 133 28.54 0.82 -4.65
C THR A 133 29.27 -0.46 -4.24
N ALA A 134 28.59 -1.35 -3.51
CA ALA A 134 29.15 -2.60 -2.99
C ALA A 134 29.44 -3.67 -4.06
N TYR A 135 28.65 -3.71 -5.14
CA TYR A 135 28.71 -4.78 -6.15
C TYR A 135 29.11 -4.30 -7.55
N THR A 136 29.85 -3.20 -7.67
CA THR A 136 30.38 -2.71 -8.95
C THR A 136 31.14 -3.82 -9.70
N PRO A 137 30.92 -3.99 -11.03
CA PRO A 137 30.19 -3.12 -11.96
C PRO A 137 28.68 -3.41 -12.11
N ILE A 138 28.11 -4.30 -11.29
CA ILE A 138 26.68 -4.63 -11.37
C ILE A 138 25.86 -3.47 -10.80
N THR A 139 24.81 -3.09 -11.52
CA THR A 139 23.84 -2.09 -11.08
C THR A 139 22.52 -2.74 -10.71
N PHE A 140 21.87 -2.23 -9.67
CA PHE A 140 20.55 -2.62 -9.18
C PHE A 140 19.57 -1.49 -9.46
N SER A 141 18.38 -1.88 -9.92
CA SER A 141 17.27 -0.99 -10.18
C SER A 141 15.98 -1.54 -9.56
N LEU A 142 14.98 -0.68 -9.42
CA LEU A 142 13.64 -1.08 -9.01
C LEU A 142 12.99 -1.90 -10.14
N GLY A 143 12.42 -3.04 -9.80
CA GLY A 143 11.59 -3.84 -10.71
C GLY A 143 10.17 -3.29 -10.84
N TYR A 144 9.24 -4.09 -11.36
CA TYR A 144 7.84 -3.63 -11.58
C TYR A 144 6.97 -3.70 -10.33
N SER A 145 7.30 -4.57 -9.36
CA SER A 145 6.51 -4.78 -8.14
C SER A 145 6.29 -3.53 -7.27
N PRO A 146 7.30 -2.67 -7.02
CA PRO A 146 7.12 -1.43 -6.26
C PRO A 146 6.15 -0.48 -6.99
N TRP A 147 6.25 -0.43 -8.32
CA TRP A 147 5.36 0.40 -9.16
C TRP A 147 3.92 -0.09 -9.16
N LEU A 148 3.68 -1.41 -9.07
CA LEU A 148 2.34 -1.95 -8.84
C LEU A 148 1.77 -1.49 -7.50
N CYS A 149 2.58 -1.47 -6.43
CA CYS A 149 2.15 -0.98 -5.12
C CYS A 149 1.83 0.53 -5.16
N VAL A 150 2.70 1.33 -5.78
CA VAL A 150 2.45 2.77 -5.97
C VAL A 150 1.22 3.02 -6.84
N GLY A 151 1.05 2.26 -7.92
CA GLY A 151 -0.14 2.33 -8.78
C GLY A 151 -1.42 1.98 -8.04
N SER A 152 -1.38 0.98 -7.15
CA SER A 152 -2.52 0.64 -6.29
C SER A 152 -2.94 1.83 -5.41
N CYS A 153 -1.98 2.62 -4.93
CA CYS A 153 -2.26 3.78 -4.09
C CYS A 153 -2.99 4.91 -4.83
N VAL A 154 -2.87 5.01 -6.16
CA VAL A 154 -3.63 6.00 -6.95
C VAL A 154 -5.13 5.73 -6.86
N PHE A 155 -5.53 4.46 -6.87
CA PHE A 155 -6.94 4.08 -6.70
C PHE A 155 -7.47 4.37 -5.29
N LEU A 156 -6.60 4.38 -4.26
CA LEU A 156 -6.98 4.78 -2.91
C LEU A 156 -7.36 6.26 -2.80
N ILE A 157 -6.81 7.14 -3.66
CA ILE A 157 -7.13 8.58 -3.65
C ILE A 157 -8.64 8.80 -3.93
N ILE A 158 -9.23 7.97 -4.80
CA ILE A 158 -10.67 8.00 -5.10
C ILE A 158 -11.51 7.78 -3.84
N LEU A 159 -11.01 7.02 -2.86
CA LEU A 159 -11.68 6.71 -1.60
C LEU A 159 -11.50 7.81 -0.54
N VAL A 160 -10.39 8.52 -0.61
CA VAL A 160 -10.05 9.60 0.31
C VAL A 160 -10.94 10.83 0.10
N ILE A 161 -11.34 11.12 -1.14
CA ILE A 161 -12.18 12.28 -1.48
C ILE A 161 -13.56 12.25 -0.77
N PRO A 162 -14.36 11.16 -0.85
CA PRO A 162 -15.62 11.06 -0.11
C PRO A 162 -15.44 11.16 1.40
N SER A 163 -14.36 10.58 1.94
CA SER A 163 -14.05 10.64 3.37
C SER A 163 -13.85 12.09 3.83
N PHE A 164 -13.02 12.87 3.13
CA PHE A 164 -12.83 14.29 3.45
C PHE A 164 -14.10 15.11 3.31
N TYR A 165 -14.90 14.84 2.27
CA TYR A 165 -16.19 15.52 2.08
C TYR A 165 -17.12 15.34 3.28
N PHE A 166 -17.35 14.09 3.71
CA PHE A 166 -18.21 13.79 4.86
C PHE A 166 -17.64 14.32 6.19
N SER A 167 -16.31 14.34 6.33
CA SER A 167 -15.66 14.90 7.50
C SER A 167 -15.86 16.42 7.59
N ASN A 168 -15.79 17.12 6.46
CA ASN A 168 -15.96 18.57 6.40
C ASN A 168 -17.41 19.00 6.67
N GLU A 169 -18.40 18.26 6.16
CA GLU A 169 -19.83 18.52 6.48
C GLU A 169 -20.08 18.46 7.99
N ARG A 170 -19.51 17.48 8.69
CA ARG A 170 -19.67 17.34 10.15
C ARG A 170 -19.13 18.55 10.92
N ILE A 171 -18.02 19.14 10.47
CA ILE A 171 -17.42 20.32 11.11
C ILE A 171 -18.34 21.52 10.93
N LYS A 172 -18.91 21.70 9.73
CA LYS A 172 -19.87 22.77 9.45
C LYS A 172 -21.13 22.68 10.31
N ASP A 173 -21.70 21.47 10.43
CA ASP A 173 -22.87 21.24 11.29
C ASP A 173 -22.58 21.65 12.75
N HIS A 174 -21.41 21.29 13.28
CA HIS A 174 -21.03 21.70 14.64
C HIS A 174 -20.88 23.22 14.77
N GLN A 175 -20.31 23.92 13.79
CA GLN A 175 -20.15 25.38 13.87
C GLN A 175 -21.49 26.13 13.85
N THR A 176 -22.49 25.66 13.10
CA THR A 176 -23.83 26.25 13.07
C THR A 176 -24.63 26.08 14.37
N PHE A 177 -24.30 25.11 15.22
CA PHE A 177 -24.96 24.94 16.53
C PHE A 177 -24.42 25.87 17.62
N TYR A 178 -23.27 26.54 17.39
CA TYR A 178 -22.61 27.42 18.36
C TYR A 178 -22.57 28.89 17.92
N SER A 179 -23.26 29.26 16.84
CA SER A 179 -23.46 30.65 16.37
C SER A 179 -24.88 31.11 16.64
#